data_AF-A0A2J7REI2-F1
#
_entry.id   AF-A0A2J7REI2-F1
#
_cell.length_a   1.000
_cell.length_b   1.000
_cell.length_c   1.000
_cell.angle_alpha   90.00
_cell.angle_beta   90.00
_cell.angle_gamma   90.00
#
_symmetry.space_group_name_H-M   'P 1'
#
loop_
_entity.id
_entity.type
_entity.pdbx_description
1 polymer ?
#
loop_
_entity_poly.entity_id
_entity_poly.type
_entity_poly.pdbx_seq_one_letter_code
_entity_poly.pdbx_strand_id
1 'polypeptide(L)'
;MEPEGARLWVQVIHELRHGVKLKKVDYSHTPIEYELTPYEILMDDIRSRRYKLNKVMVDGDIPHRIKKDAHAIILEFIRSRPPLRKLVPVLSQIYSIHNFPSYLSKIHSNIVHPPASDRKLAPPRSRPSTPRELLMESIKKGRRLKPSLNPLKKKCEYYITFL
;
A
#
# COMPACT_ATOMS: atom_id res chain seq x y z
N MET A 1 25.97 35.26 -38.32
CA MET A 1 26.34 33.90 -37.88
C MET A 1 25.12 33.29 -37.22
N GLU A 2 24.41 32.40 -37.91
CA GLU A 2 23.30 31.64 -37.31
C GLU A 2 23.86 30.64 -36.27
N PRO A 3 23.28 30.54 -35.06
CA PRO A 3 23.77 29.60 -34.05
C PRO A 3 23.62 28.17 -34.57
N GLU A 4 24.71 27.41 -34.62
CA GLU A 4 24.72 25.99 -35.05
C GLU A 4 23.63 25.15 -34.39
N GLY A 5 23.28 25.46 -33.13
CA GLY A 5 22.20 24.81 -32.40
C GLY A 5 20.83 24.90 -33.09
N ALA A 6 20.52 26.02 -33.76
CA ALA A 6 19.23 26.18 -34.44
C ALA A 6 19.09 25.20 -35.63
N ARG A 7 20.19 24.89 -36.31
CA ARG A 7 20.19 23.94 -37.45
C ARG A 7 19.92 22.52 -36.98
N LEU A 8 20.54 22.11 -35.86
CA LEU A 8 20.32 20.80 -35.26
C LEU A 8 18.86 20.64 -34.79
N TRP A 9 18.30 21.66 -34.15
CA TRP A 9 16.89 21.64 -33.73
C TRP A 9 15.92 21.52 -34.91
N VAL A 10 16.15 22.27 -35.99
CA VAL A 10 15.33 22.16 -37.22
C VAL A 10 15.40 20.75 -37.80
N GLN A 11 16.58 20.12 -37.80
CA GLN A 11 16.77 18.76 -38.27
C GLN A 11 16.04 17.73 -37.38
N VAL A 12 16.15 17.84 -36.06
CA VAL A 12 15.43 16.96 -35.12
C VAL A 12 13.92 17.09 -35.30
N ILE A 13 13.40 18.32 -35.41
CA ILE A 13 11.97 18.55 -35.64
C ILE A 13 11.52 18.01 -37.00
N HIS A 14 12.37 18.11 -38.03
CA HIS A 14 12.09 17.52 -39.34
C HIS A 14 11.96 15.99 -39.25
N GLU A 15 12.91 15.30 -38.62
CA GLU A 15 12.85 13.84 -38.43
C GLU A 15 11.61 13.41 -37.63
N LEU A 16 11.25 14.13 -36.57
CA LEU A 16 10.06 13.84 -35.77
C LEU A 16 8.76 14.02 -36.56
N ARG A 17 8.70 14.99 -37.48
CA ARG A 17 7.54 15.20 -38.37
C ARG A 17 7.34 14.08 -39.39
N HIS A 18 8.41 13.39 -39.79
CA HIS A 18 8.32 12.20 -40.65
C HIS A 18 7.80 10.97 -39.89
N GLY A 19 7.73 11.06 -38.56
CA GLY A 19 7.14 10.06 -37.69
C GLY A 19 8.12 8.96 -37.28
N VAL A 20 7.86 8.35 -36.12
CA VAL A 20 8.66 7.25 -35.59
C VAL A 20 7.93 5.93 -35.85
N LYS A 21 8.59 5.01 -36.56
CA LYS A 21 8.08 3.65 -36.74
C LYS A 21 8.41 2.84 -35.50
N LEU A 22 7.41 2.56 -34.68
CA LEU A 22 7.56 1.63 -33.56
C LEU A 22 7.65 0.20 -34.10
N LYS A 23 8.56 -0.59 -33.53
CA LYS A 23 8.63 -2.03 -33.81
C LYS A 23 7.31 -2.66 -33.37
N LYS A 24 6.62 -3.35 -34.28
CA LYS A 24 5.45 -4.16 -33.94
C LYS A 24 5.93 -5.30 -33.05
N VAL A 25 5.62 -5.21 -31.76
CA VAL A 25 5.82 -6.29 -30.81
C VAL A 25 4.53 -7.09 -30.80
N ASP A 26 4.62 -8.38 -31.09
CA ASP A 26 3.49 -9.28 -30.92
C ASP A 26 3.29 -9.49 -29.41
N TYR A 27 2.14 -9.06 -28.89
CA TYR A 27 1.70 -9.33 -27.52
C TYR A 27 1.21 -10.79 -27.37
N SER A 28 1.83 -11.73 -28.09
CA SER A 28 1.50 -13.16 -28.02
C SER A 28 1.81 -13.76 -26.65
N HIS A 29 2.76 -13.15 -25.93
CA HIS A 29 2.90 -13.34 -24.51
C HIS A 29 1.99 -12.33 -23.81
N THR A 30 0.81 -12.78 -23.40
CA THR A 30 0.18 -12.16 -22.23
C THR A 30 1.26 -12.09 -21.14
N PRO A 31 1.42 -10.95 -20.45
CA PRO A 31 2.25 -10.91 -19.25
C PRO A 31 1.83 -12.11 -18.41
N ILE A 32 2.79 -12.98 -18.05
CA ILE A 32 2.58 -14.22 -17.30
C ILE A 32 1.48 -13.93 -16.30
N GLU A 33 0.28 -14.46 -16.56
CA GLU A 33 -0.80 -14.45 -15.60
C GLU A 33 -0.23 -15.28 -14.47
N TYR A 34 0.35 -14.62 -13.46
CA TYR A 34 0.71 -15.32 -12.26
C TYR A 34 -0.62 -15.92 -11.79
N GLU A 35 -0.72 -17.24 -11.87
CA GLU A 35 -1.92 -18.00 -11.49
C GLU A 35 -2.41 -17.59 -10.09
N LEU A 36 -1.51 -16.98 -9.32
CA LEU A 36 -1.74 -16.27 -8.08
C LEU A 36 -1.19 -14.84 -8.16
N THR A 37 -2.01 -13.87 -7.77
CA THR A 37 -1.56 -12.49 -7.53
C THR A 37 -0.38 -12.46 -6.55
N PRO A 38 0.52 -11.46 -6.61
CA PRO A 38 1.59 -11.31 -5.62
C PRO A 38 1.09 -11.35 -4.17
N TYR A 39 -0.14 -10.88 -3.92
CA TYR A 39 -0.83 -11.00 -2.65
C TYR A 39 -1.14 -12.46 -2.29
N GLU A 40 -1.71 -13.24 -3.21
CA GLU A 40 -2.04 -14.64 -2.98
C GLU A 40 -0.80 -15.50 -2.74
N ILE A 41 0.29 -15.23 -3.46
CA ILE A 41 1.60 -15.86 -3.23
C ILE A 41 2.09 -15.54 -1.81
N LEU A 42 2.05 -14.27 -1.41
CA LEU A 42 2.41 -13.85 -0.04
C LEU A 42 1.51 -14.50 1.02
N MET A 43 0.20 -14.53 0.78
CA MET A 43 -0.75 -15.17 1.68
C MET A 43 -0.52 -16.67 1.78
N ASP A 44 -0.10 -17.33 0.71
CA ASP A 44 0.28 -18.73 0.71
C ASP A 44 1.57 -18.97 1.50
N ASP A 45 2.59 -18.14 1.30
CA ASP A 45 3.85 -18.22 2.05
C ASP A 45 3.67 -17.95 3.56
N ILE A 46 2.76 -17.04 3.94
CA ILE A 46 2.40 -16.80 5.36
C ILE A 46 1.68 -18.02 5.94
N ARG A 47 0.67 -18.56 5.24
CA ARG A 47 -0.12 -19.72 5.70
C ARG A 47 0.73 -20.98 5.81
N SER A 48 1.61 -21.22 4.84
CA SER A 48 2.55 -22.34 4.79
C SER A 48 3.82 -22.13 5.63
N ARG A 49 3.99 -20.93 6.23
CA ARG A 49 5.17 -20.53 7.02
C ARG A 49 6.48 -20.68 6.26
N ARG A 50 6.47 -20.37 4.96
CA ARG A 50 7.65 -20.34 4.07
C ARG A 50 8.50 -19.08 4.28
N TYR A 51 8.79 -18.74 5.52
CA TYR A 51 9.63 -17.60 5.87
C TYR A 51 10.61 -17.95 6.99
N LYS A 52 11.78 -17.33 6.96
CA LYS A 52 12.77 -17.42 8.03
C LYS A 52 12.75 -16.12 8.83
N LEU A 53 12.20 -16.16 10.05
CA LEU A 53 12.27 -15.02 10.97
C LEU A 53 13.64 -14.96 11.63
N ASN A 54 14.24 -13.78 11.63
CA ASN A 54 15.37 -13.49 12.51
C ASN A 54 14.83 -13.34 13.94
N LYS A 55 15.39 -14.10 14.89
CA LYS A 55 15.07 -13.94 16.31
C LYS A 55 15.79 -12.69 16.81
N VAL A 56 15.05 -11.60 16.95
CA VAL A 56 15.56 -10.39 17.62
C VAL A 56 15.57 -10.67 19.11
N MET A 57 16.73 -10.99 19.65
CA MET A 57 16.96 -11.01 21.10
C MET A 57 17.18 -9.57 21.55
N VAL A 58 16.47 -9.15 22.60
CA VAL A 58 16.79 -7.91 23.33
C VAL A 58 17.44 -8.38 24.63
N ASP A 59 18.72 -8.02 24.83
CA ASP A 59 19.51 -8.31 26.05
C ASP A 59 19.80 -9.79 26.39
N GLY A 60 19.80 -10.68 25.40
CA GLY A 60 20.37 -12.03 25.56
C GLY A 60 19.42 -13.12 26.07
N ASP A 61 18.15 -12.82 26.32
CA ASP A 61 17.13 -13.83 26.63
C ASP A 61 15.98 -13.76 25.60
N ILE A 62 15.45 -14.91 25.19
CA ILE A 62 14.14 -14.96 24.52
C ILE A 62 13.15 -14.64 25.63
N PRO A 63 12.27 -13.62 25.55
CA PRO A 63 11.37 -13.29 26.65
C PRO A 63 10.68 -14.57 27.13
N HIS A 64 11.11 -15.06 28.29
CA HIS A 64 10.57 -16.24 28.92
C HIS A 64 9.09 -16.00 29.02
N ARG A 65 8.31 -16.77 28.23
CA ARG A 65 6.84 -16.73 28.08
C ARG A 65 6.26 -15.90 29.20
N ILE A 66 5.98 -14.63 28.88
CA ILE A 66 5.67 -13.62 29.87
C ILE A 66 4.67 -14.21 30.86
N LYS A 67 5.12 -14.49 32.09
CA LYS A 67 4.26 -15.11 33.13
C LYS A 67 3.13 -14.17 33.55
N LYS A 68 3.30 -12.89 33.25
CA LYS A 68 2.33 -11.81 33.43
C LYS A 68 1.59 -11.62 32.10
N ASP A 69 0.29 -11.41 32.16
CA ASP A 69 -0.50 -11.05 30.98
C ASP A 69 0.14 -9.83 30.28
N ALA A 70 0.30 -9.89 28.95
CA ALA A 70 0.88 -8.81 28.16
C ALA A 70 0.14 -7.48 28.42
N HIS A 71 -1.17 -7.57 28.64
CA HIS A 71 -2.01 -6.43 29.01
C HIS A 71 -1.58 -5.80 30.35
N ALA A 72 -1.26 -6.61 31.36
CA ALA A 72 -0.82 -6.12 32.67
C ALA A 72 0.52 -5.38 32.57
N ILE A 73 1.44 -5.89 31.75
CA ILE A 73 2.74 -5.24 31.51
C ILE A 73 2.58 -3.90 30.80
N ILE A 74 1.75 -3.83 29.77
CA ILE A 74 1.49 -2.59 29.03
C ILE A 74 0.87 -1.55 29.97
N LEU A 75 -0.08 -1.96 30.82
CA LEU A 75 -0.67 -1.06 31.80
C LEU A 75 0.34 -0.58 32.85
N GLU A 76 1.21 -1.44 33.36
CA GLU A 76 2.29 -1.07 34.29
C GLU A 76 3.23 -0.03 33.66
N PHE A 77 3.54 -0.19 32.38
CA PHE A 77 4.36 0.76 31.62
C PHE A 77 3.67 2.12 31.40
N ILE A 78 2.38 2.15 31.06
CA ILE A 78 1.65 3.42 30.91
C ILE A 78 1.55 4.12 32.28
N ARG A 79 1.31 3.36 33.35
CA ARG A 79 1.18 3.88 34.72
C ARG A 79 2.48 4.48 35.25
N SER A 80 3.63 3.94 34.86
CA SER A 80 4.93 4.47 35.29
C SER A 80 5.32 5.79 34.63
N ARG A 81 4.57 6.24 33.60
CA ARG A 81 4.81 7.48 32.85
C ARG A 81 6.29 7.71 32.55
N PRO A 82 6.97 6.75 31.89
CA PRO A 82 8.38 6.87 31.61
C PRO A 82 8.65 8.12 30.76
N PRO A 83 9.82 8.78 30.93
CA PRO A 83 10.14 9.99 30.19
C PRO A 83 10.03 9.79 28.67
N LEU A 84 9.11 10.48 28.02
CA LEU A 84 8.98 10.46 26.57
C LEU A 84 10.14 11.24 25.94
N ARG A 85 10.81 10.65 24.95
CA ARG A 85 11.89 11.32 24.21
C ARG A 85 11.34 12.58 23.55
N LYS A 86 11.91 13.74 23.88
CA LYS A 86 11.52 15.02 23.28
C LYS A 86 12.07 15.09 21.85
N LEU A 87 11.20 15.24 20.85
CA LEU A 87 11.57 15.37 19.43
C LEU A 87 12.10 16.77 19.09
N VAL A 88 13.14 17.25 19.77
CA VAL A 88 13.62 18.63 19.63
C VAL A 88 14.93 18.87 18.86
N PRO A 89 15.70 17.88 18.37
CA PRO A 89 16.89 18.25 17.57
C PRO A 89 16.90 17.77 16.11
N VAL A 90 15.83 17.15 15.59
CA VAL A 90 15.81 16.76 14.16
C VAL A 90 15.25 17.87 13.28
N LEU A 91 14.25 18.59 13.79
CA LEU A 91 13.62 19.70 13.07
C LEU A 91 14.57 20.89 12.90
N SER A 92 15.35 21.25 13.93
CA SER A 92 16.30 22.37 13.86
C SER A 92 17.40 22.18 12.81
N GLN A 93 17.79 20.93 12.51
CA GLN A 93 18.80 20.63 11.50
C GLN A 93 18.27 20.83 10.06
N ILE A 94 16.97 20.63 9.83
CA ILE A 94 16.33 20.76 8.51
C ILE A 94 16.01 22.24 8.21
N TYR A 95 15.70 23.04 9.23
CA TYR A 95 15.24 24.44 9.07
C TYR A 95 16.36 25.47 8.83
N SER A 96 17.64 25.10 8.86
CA SER A 96 18.74 26.05 8.63
C SER A 96 19.20 26.19 7.16
N ILE A 97 18.70 25.39 6.22
CA ILE A 97 19.23 25.35 4.83
C ILE A 97 18.33 26.06 3.80
N HIS A 98 17.10 26.43 4.13
CA HIS A 98 16.26 27.19 3.19
C HIS A 98 16.37 28.70 3.42
N ASN A 99 17.20 29.35 2.60
CA ASN A 99 17.09 30.77 2.30
C ASN A 99 15.72 30.97 1.62
N PHE A 100 14.68 31.21 2.40
CA PHE A 100 13.31 31.38 1.89
C PHE A 100 13.28 32.60 0.97
N PRO A 101 13.07 32.41 -0.34
CA PRO A 101 12.95 33.54 -1.24
C PRO A 101 11.78 34.42 -0.82
N SER A 102 12.00 35.73 -0.72
CA SER A 102 11.03 36.71 -0.19
C SER A 102 9.67 36.68 -0.91
N TYR A 103 9.59 36.15 -2.14
CA TYR A 103 8.35 35.96 -2.88
C TYR A 103 7.44 34.86 -2.31
N LEU A 104 7.98 33.85 -1.60
CA LEU A 104 7.17 32.81 -0.96
C LEU A 104 6.42 33.32 0.27
N SER A 105 6.92 34.37 0.94
CA SER A 105 6.21 35.02 2.05
C SER A 105 4.87 35.65 1.60
N LYS A 106 4.79 36.14 0.37
CA LYS A 106 3.58 36.71 -0.25
C LYS A 106 2.57 35.65 -0.68
N ILE A 107 3.03 34.42 -0.93
CA ILE A 107 2.13 33.30 -1.25
C ILE A 107 1.37 32.87 0.01
N HIS A 108 2.00 32.94 1.19
CA HIS A 108 1.37 32.54 2.45
C HIS A 108 0.28 33.49 2.95
N SER A 109 0.34 34.79 2.64
CA SER A 109 -0.70 35.75 3.06
C SER A 109 -1.99 35.68 2.23
N ASN A 110 -1.90 35.17 0.99
CA ASN A 110 -3.02 35.18 0.04
C ASN A 110 -3.74 33.84 -0.06
N ILE A 111 -3.24 32.78 0.59
CA ILE A 111 -3.96 31.51 0.71
C ILE A 111 -4.85 31.58 1.95
N VAL A 112 -5.91 32.40 1.87
CA VAL A 112 -7.07 32.22 2.75
C VAL A 112 -7.85 31.06 2.16
N HIS A 113 -7.53 29.85 2.59
CA HIS A 113 -8.44 28.74 2.32
C HIS A 113 -9.73 28.97 3.13
N PRO A 114 -10.91 28.85 2.52
CA PRO A 114 -12.14 28.84 3.29
C PRO A 114 -12.06 27.72 4.34
N PRO A 115 -12.64 27.93 5.54
CA PRO A 115 -12.66 26.92 6.59
C PRO A 115 -13.28 25.63 6.03
N ALA A 116 -12.85 24.49 6.59
CA ALA A 116 -13.23 23.18 6.05
C ALA A 116 -14.76 22.98 5.94
N SER A 117 -15.54 23.69 6.76
CA SER A 117 -17.01 23.73 6.73
C SER A 117 -17.61 24.28 5.43
N ASP A 118 -16.90 25.20 4.76
CA ASP A 118 -17.44 25.98 3.64
C ASP A 118 -17.02 25.40 2.28
N ARG A 119 -16.24 24.31 2.30
CA ARG A 119 -15.80 23.59 1.10
C ARG A 119 -16.95 22.74 0.56
N LYS A 120 -17.60 23.22 -0.50
CA LYS A 120 -18.55 22.39 -1.25
C LYS A 120 -17.77 21.34 -2.06
N LEU A 121 -18.04 20.06 -1.81
CA LEU A 121 -17.51 18.97 -2.63
C LEU A 121 -17.99 19.16 -4.07
N ALA A 122 -17.08 18.98 -5.04
CA ALA A 122 -17.48 18.87 -6.43
C ALA A 122 -18.49 17.72 -6.58
N PRO A 123 -19.53 17.89 -7.41
CA PRO A 123 -20.50 16.81 -7.63
C PRO A 123 -19.77 15.56 -8.11
N PRO A 124 -20.15 14.36 -7.61
CA PRO A 124 -19.51 13.13 -8.01
C PRO A 124 -19.61 12.97 -9.52
N ARG A 125 -18.46 12.93 -10.20
CA ARG A 125 -18.38 12.71 -11.63
C ARG A 125 -18.97 11.34 -11.93
N SER A 126 -20.05 11.27 -12.70
CA SER A 126 -20.65 10.00 -13.15
C SER A 126 -19.66 9.31 -14.09
N ARG A 127 -18.77 8.48 -13.54
CA ARG A 127 -17.86 7.65 -14.31
C ARG A 127 -18.50 6.27 -14.49
N PRO A 128 -18.34 5.62 -15.67
CA PRO A 128 -18.74 4.23 -15.83
C PRO A 128 -18.03 3.34 -14.79
N SER A 129 -18.76 2.34 -14.28
CA SER A 129 -18.24 1.39 -13.30
C SER A 129 -16.98 0.72 -13.82
N THR A 130 -15.93 0.74 -13.01
CA THR A 130 -14.70 0.00 -13.29
C THR A 130 -14.97 -1.51 -13.24
N PRO A 131 -14.17 -2.35 -13.92
CA PRO A 131 -14.29 -3.81 -13.81
C PRO A 131 -14.26 -4.31 -12.35
N ARG A 132 -13.50 -3.66 -11.48
CA ARG A 132 -13.45 -3.94 -10.04
C ARG A 132 -14.77 -3.66 -9.34
N GLU A 133 -15.45 -2.56 -9.66
CA GLU A 133 -16.75 -2.22 -9.08
C GLU A 133 -17.84 -3.21 -9.51
N LEU A 134 -17.86 -3.59 -10.79
CA LEU A 134 -18.77 -4.62 -11.31
C LEU A 134 -18.58 -5.97 -10.61
N LEU A 135 -17.34 -6.34 -10.30
CA LEU A 135 -17.03 -7.54 -9.52
C LEU A 135 -17.57 -7.43 -8.09
N MET A 136 -17.32 -6.32 -7.40
CA MET A 136 -17.80 -6.12 -6.02
C MET A 136 -19.33 -6.09 -5.94
N GLU A 137 -20.00 -5.50 -6.92
CA GLU A 137 -21.47 -5.53 -7.03
C GLU A 137 -21.99 -6.96 -7.26
N SER A 138 -21.32 -7.74 -8.12
CA SER A 138 -21.69 -9.13 -8.36
C SER A 138 -21.50 -10.02 -7.13
N ILE A 139 -20.46 -9.75 -6.33
CA ILE A 139 -20.23 -10.42 -5.04
C ILE A 139 -21.32 -10.04 -4.04
N LYS A 140 -21.66 -8.75 -3.91
CA LYS A 140 -22.74 -8.26 -3.03
C LYS A 140 -24.10 -8.85 -3.40
N LYS A 141 -24.37 -9.01 -4.70
CA LYS A 141 -25.61 -9.60 -5.22
C LYS A 141 -25.73 -11.10 -4.88
N GLY A 142 -24.60 -11.78 -4.71
CA GLY A 142 -24.54 -13.21 -4.44
C GLY A 142 -24.95 -14.07 -5.64
N ARG A 143 -24.58 -15.36 -5.60
CA ARG A 143 -25.02 -16.36 -6.58
C ARG A 143 -25.20 -17.72 -5.91
N ARG A 144 -26.17 -18.50 -6.39
CA ARG A 144 -26.35 -19.88 -5.91
C ARG A 144 -25.22 -20.76 -6.44
N LEU A 145 -24.46 -21.35 -5.53
CA LEU A 145 -23.45 -22.34 -5.87
C LEU A 145 -24.13 -23.68 -6.14
N LYS A 146 -23.62 -24.44 -7.11
CA LYS A 146 -24.10 -25.81 -7.36
C LYS A 146 -23.77 -26.67 -6.14
N PRO A 147 -24.69 -27.53 -5.67
CA PRO A 147 -24.40 -28.44 -4.57
C PRO A 147 -23.25 -29.38 -4.95
N SER A 148 -22.28 -29.54 -4.05
CA SER A 148 -21.18 -30.49 -4.21
C SER A 148 -21.72 -31.91 -4.11
N LEU A 149 -21.41 -32.75 -5.10
CA LEU A 149 -21.77 -34.17 -5.10
C LEU A 149 -20.89 -35.02 -4.16
N ASN A 150 -19.98 -34.41 -3.40
CA ASN A 150 -19.09 -35.11 -2.45
C ASN A 150 -19.43 -34.75 -1.00
N PRO A 151 -20.19 -35.59 -0.26
CA PRO A 151 -20.32 -35.46 1.17
C PRO A 151 -19.03 -35.94 1.86
N LEU A 152 -18.17 -35.00 2.26
CA LEU A 152 -17.01 -35.29 3.11
C LEU A 152 -17.50 -35.72 4.52
N LYS A 153 -17.23 -36.99 4.82
CA LYS A 153 -17.31 -37.73 6.09
C LYS A 153 -17.52 -36.85 7.34
N LYS A 154 -18.71 -36.96 7.95
CA LYS A 154 -18.92 -36.56 9.36
C LYS A 154 -18.12 -37.51 10.26
N LYS A 155 -17.35 -36.95 11.20
CA LYS A 155 -16.57 -37.70 12.19
C LYS A 155 -17.48 -38.67 12.96
N CYS A 156 -17.11 -39.95 12.99
CA CYS A 156 -17.71 -40.93 13.89
C CYS A 156 -17.31 -40.58 15.33
N GLU A 157 -18.30 -40.33 16.18
CA GLU A 157 -18.12 -40.26 17.63
C GLU A 157 -17.88 -41.68 18.14
N TYR A 158 -16.76 -41.90 18.83
CA TYR A 158 -16.50 -43.16 19.53
C TYR A 158 -17.24 -43.13 20.87
N TYR A 159 -18.19 -44.05 21.07
CA TYR A 159 -18.78 -44.30 22.38
C TYR A 159 -17.87 -45.23 23.17
N ILE A 160 -17.38 -44.76 24.33
CA ILE A 160 -16.77 -45.60 25.35
C ILE A 160 -17.93 -46.25 26.12
N THR A 161 -18.03 -47.57 26.09
CA THR A 161 -18.88 -48.34 27.02
C THR A 161 -17.95 -49.04 28.02
N PHE A 162 -18.21 -48.81 29.31
CA PHE A 162 -17.55 -49.44 30.44
C PHE A 162 -18.06 -50.89 30.60
N LEU A 163 -17.15 -51.81 30.92
CA LEU A 163 -17.43 -53.03 31.67
C LEU A 163 -16.68 -52.93 33.00
#